data_AF-A0A840YVK9-F1
#
_entry.id   AF-A0A840YVK9-F1
#
_cell.length_a   1.000
_cell.length_b   1.000
_cell.length_c   1.000
_cell.angle_alpha   90.00
_cell.angle_beta   90.00
_cell.angle_gamma   90.00
#
_symmetry.space_group_name_H-M   'P 1'
#
loop_
_entity.id
_entity.type
_entity.pdbx_description
1 polymer ?
#
loop_
_entity_poly.entity_id
_entity_poly.type
_entity_poly.pdbx_seq_one_letter_code
_entity_poly.pdbx_strand_id
1 'polypeptide(L)'
;MKLFVVLPLLMAVTTVPAFAQDAAQKPAKTPESADAGFQMSLFTLDTPIETLIADKRSRAVLDKDLPGLSTDENLDKFKAMSLRKFQPMTGGQLTDAMMHKVAKDLAAIQ
;
A
#
# COMPACT_ATOMS: atom_id res chain seq x y z
N MET A 1 33.42 -16.93 35.52
CA MET A 1 33.81 -18.27 36.01
C MET A 1 32.74 -18.74 36.99
N LYS A 2 32.26 -20.00 36.86
CA LYS A 2 31.21 -20.61 37.70
C LYS A 2 31.85 -21.40 38.84
N LEU A 3 31.21 -21.44 40.01
CA LEU A 3 31.39 -22.54 40.97
C LEU A 3 30.27 -22.50 42.03
N PHE A 4 29.52 -23.59 42.17
CA PHE A 4 29.21 -24.23 43.45
C PHE A 4 28.78 -25.68 43.20
N VAL A 5 29.17 -26.55 44.14
CA VAL A 5 29.15 -28.02 44.09
C VAL A 5 27.90 -28.59 44.79
N VAL A 6 27.16 -29.44 44.06
CA VAL A 6 26.50 -30.75 44.37
C VAL A 6 25.51 -30.95 45.56
N LEU A 7 24.21 -31.12 45.20
CA LEU A 7 23.17 -32.19 45.44
C LEU A 7 23.22 -33.16 46.67
N PRO A 8 22.12 -33.39 47.44
CA PRO A 8 21.09 -34.47 47.24
C PRO A 8 19.61 -34.11 47.61
N LEU A 9 18.57 -34.50 46.85
CA LEU A 9 17.66 -35.68 46.91
C LEU A 9 16.74 -35.86 48.16
N LEU A 10 15.40 -35.70 47.99
CA LEU A 10 14.28 -36.67 48.18
C LEU A 10 12.91 -36.07 48.72
N MET A 11 11.83 -36.23 47.92
CA MET A 11 10.38 -36.42 48.22
C MET A 11 9.51 -35.41 49.01
N ALA A 12 8.44 -34.87 48.38
CA ALA A 12 7.04 -35.31 48.49
C ALA A 12 6.01 -34.25 48.03
N VAL A 13 4.89 -34.74 47.48
CA VAL A 13 3.79 -34.12 46.71
C VAL A 13 2.82 -33.26 47.52
N THR A 14 2.26 -32.17 46.95
CA THR A 14 0.80 -31.84 47.01
C THR A 14 0.33 -30.82 45.95
N THR A 15 -0.49 -31.32 45.01
CA THR A 15 -1.74 -30.77 44.43
C THR A 15 -1.81 -29.45 43.62
N VAL A 16 -2.09 -29.63 42.32
CA VAL A 16 -2.62 -28.69 41.30
C VAL A 16 -4.12 -28.34 41.52
N PRO A 17 -4.60 -27.20 40.96
CA PRO A 17 -5.39 -27.26 39.73
C PRO A 17 -4.96 -26.15 38.72
N ALA A 18 -4.63 -26.53 37.48
CA ALA A 18 -5.55 -26.66 36.35
C ALA A 18 -5.84 -25.32 35.64
N PHE A 19 -4.95 -24.94 34.74
CA PHE A 19 -5.33 -24.26 33.50
C PHE A 19 -5.19 -25.28 32.37
N ALA A 20 -6.24 -26.08 32.19
CA ALA A 20 -6.43 -26.91 31.01
C ALA A 20 -7.76 -26.47 30.39
N GLN A 21 -7.66 -25.75 29.28
CA GLN A 21 -8.63 -25.50 28.19
C GLN A 21 -8.09 -24.23 27.52
N ASP A 22 -7.79 -24.17 26.22
CA ASP A 22 -8.31 -24.97 25.13
C ASP A 22 -7.30 -24.98 23.98
N ALA A 23 -7.36 -26.06 23.22
CA ALA A 23 -6.57 -26.26 22.03
C ALA A 23 -6.90 -25.23 20.94
N ALA A 24 -5.92 -25.02 20.06
CA ALA A 24 -6.11 -24.70 18.65
C ALA A 24 -6.77 -23.36 18.28
N GLN A 25 -5.99 -22.28 18.20
CA GLN A 25 -6.10 -21.28 17.11
C GLN A 25 -4.68 -20.79 16.77
N LYS A 26 -3.99 -21.41 15.80
CA LYS A 26 -3.86 -20.94 14.40
C LYS A 26 -3.53 -19.44 14.28
N PRO A 27 -2.45 -19.06 13.56
CA PRO A 27 -1.94 -17.69 13.55
C PRO A 27 -2.97 -16.72 12.94
N ALA A 28 -3.52 -15.83 13.76
CA ALA A 28 -4.23 -14.67 13.27
C ALA A 28 -3.20 -13.61 12.84
N LYS A 29 -3.00 -13.55 11.52
CA LYS A 29 -2.71 -12.29 10.84
C LYS A 29 -3.80 -11.26 11.22
N THR A 30 -3.52 -9.99 10.90
CA THR A 30 -4.47 -8.87 10.74
C THR A 30 -4.35 -7.81 11.84
N PRO A 31 -3.60 -6.71 11.59
CA PRO A 31 -4.13 -5.41 11.93
C PRO A 31 -5.39 -5.20 11.09
N GLU A 32 -6.52 -5.32 11.77
CA GLU A 32 -7.82 -4.92 11.25
C GLU A 32 -7.85 -3.40 11.31
N SER A 33 -7.60 -2.78 10.16
CA SER A 33 -7.98 -1.40 9.89
C SER A 33 -8.68 -1.38 8.55
N ALA A 34 -10.00 -1.13 8.62
CA ALA A 34 -10.91 -0.80 7.54
C ALA A 34 -11.35 -1.94 6.61
N ASP A 35 -12.41 -2.63 7.03
CA ASP A 35 -13.57 -2.77 6.15
C ASP A 35 -14.18 -1.37 5.98
N ALA A 36 -13.61 -0.62 5.04
CA ALA A 36 -14.37 0.31 4.24
C ALA A 36 -14.20 -0.25 2.83
N GLY A 37 -15.24 -0.20 2.01
CA GLY A 37 -15.13 -0.43 0.58
C GLY A 37 -14.22 0.63 -0.05
N PHE A 38 -12.92 0.58 0.21
CA PHE A 38 -11.90 0.96 -0.73
C PHE A 38 -12.08 -0.06 -1.85
N GLN A 39 -12.95 0.27 -2.79
CA GLN A 39 -12.49 0.16 -4.17
C GLN A 39 -11.12 0.86 -4.14
N MET A 40 -10.05 0.07 -3.97
CA MET A 40 -8.70 0.56 -4.17
C MET A 40 -8.71 0.99 -5.61
N SER A 41 -9.03 2.25 -5.82
CA SER A 41 -8.98 2.94 -7.09
C SER A 41 -7.59 2.64 -7.62
N LEU A 42 -7.49 1.62 -8.47
CA LEU A 42 -6.21 1.10 -8.93
C LEU A 42 -5.43 2.21 -9.62
N PHE A 43 -6.17 3.16 -10.19
CA PHE A 43 -5.69 4.33 -10.89
C PHE A 43 -6.26 5.60 -10.24
N THR A 44 -5.39 6.35 -9.56
CA THR A 44 -5.68 7.68 -8.98
C THR A 44 -4.58 8.67 -9.35
N LEU A 45 -4.78 9.95 -9.03
CA LEU A 45 -3.74 10.98 -9.20
C LEU A 45 -2.54 10.82 -8.26
N ASP A 46 -2.65 9.97 -7.25
CA ASP A 46 -1.57 9.63 -6.30
C ASP A 46 -0.82 8.35 -6.70
N THR A 47 -1.35 7.61 -7.67
CA THR A 47 -0.67 6.47 -8.29
C THR A 47 0.56 6.98 -9.08
N PRO A 48 1.70 6.25 -9.05
CA PRO A 48 2.85 6.58 -9.87
C PRO A 48 2.47 6.64 -11.36
N ILE A 49 2.97 7.65 -12.06
CA ILE A 49 2.68 7.85 -13.49
C ILE A 49 3.10 6.61 -14.28
N GLU A 50 4.22 5.95 -13.93
CA GLU A 50 4.67 4.72 -14.58
C GLU A 50 3.64 3.58 -14.49
N THR A 51 2.91 3.49 -13.37
CA THR A 51 1.84 2.50 -13.19
C THR A 51 0.63 2.86 -14.04
N LEU A 52 0.29 4.15 -14.15
CA LEU A 52 -0.81 4.64 -14.98
C LEU A 52 -0.54 4.43 -16.48
N ILE A 53 0.70 4.61 -16.95
CA ILE A 53 1.05 4.41 -18.36
C ILE A 53 1.27 2.92 -18.70
N ALA A 54 1.53 2.07 -17.72
CA ALA A 54 1.69 0.63 -17.91
C ALA A 54 0.36 -0.08 -18.24
N ASP A 55 -0.76 0.38 -17.67
CA ASP A 55 -2.09 -0.11 -18.03
C ASP A 55 -2.65 0.65 -19.24
N LYS A 56 -3.18 -0.09 -20.23
CA LYS A 56 -3.66 0.49 -21.49
C LYS A 56 -4.86 1.41 -21.32
N ARG A 57 -5.75 1.13 -20.36
CA ARG A 57 -6.97 1.91 -20.13
C ARG A 57 -6.63 3.23 -19.47
N SER A 58 -5.81 3.22 -18.43
CA SER A 58 -5.36 4.45 -17.77
C SER A 58 -4.46 5.26 -18.70
N ARG A 59 -3.55 4.64 -19.46
CA ARG A 59 -2.75 5.36 -20.45
C ARG A 59 -3.60 6.09 -21.47
N ALA A 60 -4.66 5.47 -21.99
CA ALA A 60 -5.57 6.11 -22.92
C ALA A 60 -6.29 7.33 -22.32
N VAL A 61 -6.63 7.29 -21.03
CA VAL A 61 -7.15 8.46 -20.30
C VAL A 61 -6.10 9.56 -20.21
N LEU A 62 -4.86 9.22 -19.83
CA LEU A 62 -3.76 10.17 -19.74
C LEU A 62 -3.45 10.80 -21.10
N ASP A 63 -3.38 10.02 -22.18
CA ASP A 63 -3.11 10.54 -23.53
C ASP A 63 -4.23 11.46 -24.04
N LYS A 64 -5.49 11.18 -23.64
CA LYS A 64 -6.66 12.00 -24.02
C LYS A 64 -6.70 13.33 -23.26
N ASP A 65 -6.36 13.31 -21.98
CA ASP A 65 -6.58 14.45 -21.08
C ASP A 65 -5.30 15.26 -20.83
N LEU A 66 -4.14 14.62 -20.90
CA LEU A 66 -2.80 15.16 -20.67
C LEU A 66 -1.91 14.91 -21.91
N PRO A 67 -2.24 15.51 -23.07
CA PRO A 67 -1.42 15.34 -24.27
C PRO A 67 0.01 15.81 -24.01
N GLY A 68 0.98 14.99 -24.42
CA GLY A 68 2.41 15.27 -24.24
C GLY A 68 3.05 14.58 -23.02
N LEU A 69 2.27 14.16 -22.01
CA LEU A 69 2.84 13.58 -20.79
C LEU A 69 3.51 12.21 -21.05
N SER A 70 2.80 11.29 -21.70
CA SER A 70 3.33 9.94 -22.00
C SER A 70 4.46 9.94 -23.02
N THR A 71 4.63 11.05 -23.76
CA THR A 71 5.63 11.23 -24.82
C THR A 71 6.76 12.18 -24.40
N ASP A 72 6.74 12.66 -23.15
CA ASP A 72 7.74 13.60 -22.67
C ASP A 72 9.11 12.92 -22.60
N GLU A 73 10.12 13.57 -23.15
CA GLU A 73 11.52 13.12 -23.10
C GLU A 73 12.07 13.02 -21.67
N ASN A 74 11.45 13.73 -20.71
CA ASN A 74 11.79 13.68 -19.30
C ASN A 74 10.92 12.70 -18.51
N LEU A 75 10.05 11.91 -19.15
CA LEU A 75 9.15 10.98 -18.47
C LEU A 75 9.89 10.09 -17.47
N ASP A 76 11.07 9.57 -17.81
CA ASP A 76 11.89 8.76 -16.90
C ASP A 76 12.28 9.48 -15.59
N LYS A 77 12.35 10.80 -15.58
CA LYS A 77 12.69 11.61 -14.39
C LYS A 77 11.52 11.77 -13.44
N PHE A 78 10.29 11.75 -13.95
CA PHE A 78 9.09 12.02 -13.16
C PHE A 78 8.07 10.88 -13.12
N LYS A 79 8.26 9.80 -13.89
CA LYS A 79 7.30 8.68 -13.96
C LYS A 79 7.09 7.96 -12.63
N ALA A 80 8.10 7.97 -11.76
CA ALA A 80 8.00 7.41 -10.41
C ALA A 80 7.20 8.31 -9.45
N MET A 81 6.96 9.56 -9.82
CA MET A 81 6.12 10.49 -9.07
C MET A 81 4.66 10.35 -9.50
N SER A 82 3.76 10.88 -8.66
CA SER A 82 2.35 10.96 -8.96
C SER A 82 2.00 12.27 -9.68
N LEU A 83 0.90 12.29 -10.43
CA LEU A 83 0.44 13.49 -11.15
C LEU A 83 0.23 14.67 -10.19
N ARG A 84 -0.30 14.39 -8.99
CA ARG A 84 -0.54 15.40 -7.95
C ARG A 84 0.75 16.06 -7.47
N LYS A 85 1.85 15.30 -7.39
CA LYS A 85 3.19 15.82 -7.03
C LYS A 85 3.86 16.54 -8.19
N PHE A 86 3.65 16.08 -9.42
CA PHE A 86 4.24 16.68 -10.60
C PHE A 86 3.58 18.01 -10.99
N GLN A 87 2.28 18.15 -10.76
CA GLN A 87 1.47 19.33 -11.13
C GLN A 87 2.13 20.68 -10.79
N PRO A 88 2.58 20.97 -9.56
CA PRO A 88 3.21 22.25 -9.24
C PRO A 88 4.56 22.48 -9.94
N MET A 89 5.25 21.41 -10.37
CA MET A 89 6.56 21.49 -11.05
C MET A 89 6.41 21.88 -12.52
N THR A 90 5.23 21.70 -13.11
CA THR A 90 4.97 21.96 -14.54
C THR A 90 4.82 23.44 -14.91
N GLY A 91 4.86 24.35 -13.92
CA GLY A 91 4.69 25.79 -14.14
C GLY A 91 3.30 26.19 -14.67
N GLY A 92 2.28 25.36 -14.43
CA GLY A 92 0.91 25.60 -14.88
C GLY A 92 0.52 24.90 -16.19
N GLN A 93 1.41 24.11 -16.80
CA GLN A 93 1.02 23.27 -17.94
C GLN A 93 0.00 22.19 -17.53
N LEU A 94 0.19 21.59 -16.34
CA LEU A 94 -0.81 20.71 -15.75
C LEU A 94 -1.78 21.55 -14.92
N THR A 95 -2.93 21.90 -15.51
CA THR A 95 -3.95 22.72 -14.84
C THR A 95 -4.83 21.89 -13.90
N ASP A 96 -5.45 22.55 -12.93
CA ASP A 96 -6.37 21.90 -11.99
C ASP A 96 -7.59 21.29 -12.71
N ALA A 97 -8.10 21.98 -13.74
CA ALA A 97 -9.19 21.47 -14.58
C ALA A 97 -8.80 20.16 -15.28
N MET A 98 -7.57 20.04 -15.78
CA MET A 98 -7.06 18.80 -16.36
C MET A 98 -6.93 17.70 -15.29
N MET A 99 -6.43 18.01 -14.10
CA MET A 99 -6.36 17.05 -12.99
C MET A 99 -7.72 16.52 -12.56
N HIS A 100 -8.71 17.41 -12.44
CA HIS A 100 -10.05 17.01 -12.09
C HIS A 100 -10.68 16.13 -13.17
N LYS A 101 -10.40 16.43 -14.43
CA LYS A 101 -10.86 15.63 -15.57
C LYS A 101 -10.22 14.24 -15.58
N VAL A 102 -8.90 14.14 -15.40
CA VAL A 102 -8.18 12.87 -15.29
C VAL A 102 -8.68 12.06 -14.12
N ALA A 103 -8.88 12.67 -12.94
CA ALA A 103 -9.42 11.96 -11.77
C ALA A 103 -10.79 11.33 -12.07
N LYS A 104 -11.67 12.06 -12.76
CA LYS A 104 -12.98 11.57 -13.17
C LYS A 104 -12.88 10.43 -14.19
N ASP A 105 -12.05 10.59 -15.22
CA ASP A 105 -11.92 9.59 -16.28
C ASP A 105 -11.19 8.32 -15.77
N LEU A 106 -10.21 8.47 -14.86
CA LEU A 106 -9.61 7.36 -14.13
C LEU A 106 -10.62 6.66 -13.21
N ALA A 107 -11.55 7.42 -12.59
CA ALA A 107 -12.64 6.86 -11.81
C ALA A 107 -13.65 6.05 -12.62
N ALA A 108 -13.81 6.38 -13.91
CA ALA A 108 -14.72 5.67 -14.80
C ALA A 108 -14.17 4.32 -15.31
N ILE A 109 -12.86 4.06 -15.15
CA ILE A 109 -12.19 2.84 -15.65
C ILE A 109 -11.74 1.87 -14.55
N GLN A 110 -12.10 2.17 -13.29
CA GLN A 110 -11.73 1.37 -12.11
C GLN A 110 -12.44 0.02 -12.13
#